data_AF-A0A8S1MXT3-F1
#
_entry.id   AF-A0A8S1MXT3-F1
#
_cell.length_a   1.000
_cell.length_b   1.000
_cell.length_c   1.000
_cell.angle_alpha   90.00
_cell.angle_beta   90.00
_cell.angle_gamma   90.00
#
_symmetry.space_group_name_H-M   'P 1'
#
loop_
_entity.id
_entity.type
_entity.pdbx_description
1 polymer ?
#
loop_
_entity_poly.entity_id
_entity_poly.type
_entity_poly.pdbx_seq_one_letter_code
_entity_poly.pdbx_strand_id
1 'polypeptide(L)'
;MLISKLPLLDQTTSQKILFTKTKITYENSNCIGLEKAYRQTNALKPKRQLSIIKQSNDCKKQITTQNDESISKRIHVVKSQSECQIIEKIQQEFEQKYQEQVRIQEDLKLENVKLKMQLEEQEQQIIYLKLINNDLRYQIDNSTLAQQLKKLDLEYKDTYRRMDDTLRKAIDENYESQIKMKNLSIKSQQLEQFTFSLRQQLTCKFCRKELQNTITVIPCAHNYCQKCVSGYIGRCFACNDDSMVQATYHNEYISDLINMYKIFENIMNILKT
;
A
#
# COMPACT_ATOMS: atom_id res chain seq x y z
N MET A 1 19.21 3.55 -54.07
CA MET A 1 17.75 3.35 -53.96
C MET A 1 17.42 3.09 -52.48
N LEU A 2 16.57 3.95 -51.91
CA LEU A 2 15.75 3.80 -50.70
C LEU A 2 16.41 3.27 -49.41
N ILE A 3 16.99 4.19 -48.64
CA ILE A 3 17.13 4.05 -47.19
C ILE A 3 15.92 4.77 -46.57
N SER A 4 15.03 3.98 -45.99
CA SER A 4 13.80 4.40 -45.31
C SER A 4 14.15 5.21 -44.07
N LYS A 5 13.70 6.47 -44.03
CA LYS A 5 13.77 7.35 -42.86
C LYS A 5 12.85 6.81 -41.76
N LEU A 6 13.42 6.45 -40.60
CA LEU A 6 12.63 6.31 -39.37
C LEU A 6 12.25 7.70 -38.85
N PRO A 7 11.01 7.93 -38.38
CA PRO A 7 10.64 9.17 -37.74
C PRO A 7 11.20 9.23 -36.32
N LEU A 8 11.80 10.37 -36.00
CA LEU A 8 12.11 10.82 -34.65
C LEU A 8 10.81 10.88 -33.85
N LEU A 9 10.68 10.04 -32.82
CA LEU A 9 9.61 10.17 -31.85
C LEU A 9 9.93 11.36 -30.94
N ASP A 10 9.11 12.39 -31.05
CA ASP A 10 9.15 13.58 -30.23
C ASP A 10 9.00 13.26 -28.74
N GLN A 11 9.72 14.08 -27.98
CA GLN A 11 9.73 14.16 -26.53
C GLN A 11 8.30 14.28 -26.00
N THR A 12 7.74 13.16 -25.53
CA THR A 12 6.56 13.19 -24.69
C THR A 12 6.98 13.66 -23.29
N THR A 13 6.49 14.83 -22.95
CA THR A 13 6.53 15.42 -21.63
C THR A 13 6.10 14.39 -20.60
N SER A 14 7.01 14.10 -19.67
CA SER A 14 6.80 13.27 -18.49
C SER A 14 5.67 13.85 -17.63
N GLN A 15 4.42 13.52 -17.97
CA GLN A 15 3.31 13.59 -17.02
C GLN A 15 3.64 12.63 -15.89
N LYS A 16 3.90 13.18 -14.70
CA LYS A 16 3.94 12.45 -13.45
C LYS A 16 2.59 11.74 -13.31
N ILE A 17 2.54 10.47 -13.69
CA ILE A 17 1.45 9.57 -13.33
C ILE A 17 1.56 9.42 -11.82
N LEU A 18 0.76 10.21 -11.12
CA LEU A 18 0.51 10.09 -9.70
C LEU A 18 -0.20 8.75 -9.53
N PHE A 19 0.56 7.67 -9.33
CA PHE A 19 0.02 6.41 -8.83
C PHE A 19 -0.51 6.69 -7.44
N THR A 20 -1.78 7.09 -7.35
CA THR A 20 -2.57 6.92 -6.15
C THR A 20 -2.52 5.43 -5.83
N LYS A 21 -1.71 5.07 -4.85
CA LYS A 21 -1.78 3.77 -4.18
C LYS A 21 -3.19 3.67 -3.62
N THR A 22 -4.11 3.12 -4.40
CA THR A 22 -5.38 2.63 -3.88
C THR A 22 -5.00 1.49 -2.97
N LYS A 23 -4.83 1.82 -1.69
CA LYS A 23 -4.67 0.89 -0.61
C LYS A 23 -5.98 0.11 -0.60
N ILE A 24 -6.02 -1.01 -1.32
CA ILE A 24 -7.07 -2.01 -1.17
C ILE A 24 -6.83 -2.58 0.21
N THR A 25 -7.37 -1.89 1.22
CA THR A 25 -7.71 -2.50 2.50
C THR A 25 -8.74 -3.55 2.16
N TYR A 26 -8.27 -4.78 1.96
CA TYR A 26 -9.07 -5.94 2.29
C TYR A 26 -9.43 -5.75 3.76
N GLU A 27 -10.64 -5.23 4.00
CA GLU A 27 -11.32 -5.41 5.27
C GLU A 27 -11.53 -6.91 5.39
N ASN A 28 -10.50 -7.58 5.90
CA ASN A 28 -10.59 -8.93 6.37
C ASN A 28 -11.58 -8.86 7.52
N SER A 29 -12.85 -9.14 7.19
CA SER A 29 -13.97 -9.17 8.11
C SER A 29 -13.69 -10.33 9.06
N ASN A 30 -12.85 -10.05 10.06
CA ASN A 30 -12.60 -10.90 11.20
C ASN A 30 -13.92 -10.96 11.96
N CYS A 31 -14.76 -11.90 11.55
CA CYS A 31 -16.02 -12.27 12.18
C CYS A 31 -15.71 -13.08 13.46
N ILE A 32 -14.87 -12.52 14.34
CA ILE A 32 -14.50 -13.06 15.66
C ILE A 32 -15.12 -12.16 16.78
N GLY A 33 -15.95 -11.19 16.41
CA GLY A 33 -16.55 -10.22 17.34
C GLY A 33 -17.97 -10.52 17.81
N LEU A 34 -18.56 -11.69 17.53
CA LEU A 34 -19.98 -11.98 17.84
C LEU A 34 -20.19 -13.07 18.91
N GLU A 35 -19.16 -13.38 19.69
CA GLU A 35 -19.25 -14.38 20.79
C GLU A 35 -19.27 -13.77 22.20
N LYS A 36 -19.54 -12.47 22.33
CA LYS A 36 -19.71 -11.79 23.64
C LYS A 36 -21.05 -11.06 23.82
N ALA A 37 -22.12 -11.51 23.15
CA ALA A 37 -23.48 -10.99 23.37
C ALA A 37 -24.49 -12.04 23.90
N TYR A 38 -24.07 -13.30 24.13
CA TYR A 38 -24.96 -14.38 24.59
C TYR A 38 -24.66 -14.94 25.98
N ARG A 39 -24.01 -14.15 26.86
CA ARG A 39 -23.95 -14.41 28.31
C ARG A 39 -24.46 -13.22 29.13
N GLN A 40 -25.54 -12.58 28.68
CA GLN A 40 -26.24 -11.57 29.48
C GLN A 40 -27.76 -11.63 29.28
N THR A 41 -28.34 -12.83 29.31
CA THR A 41 -29.79 -13.03 29.44
C THR A 41 -30.12 -14.06 30.51
N ASN A 42 -29.35 -14.10 31.61
CA ASN A 42 -29.73 -14.79 32.84
C ASN A 42 -29.87 -13.78 33.99
N ALA A 43 -30.79 -12.83 33.85
CA ALA A 43 -31.31 -12.03 34.98
C ALA A 43 -32.61 -11.29 34.64
N LEU A 44 -33.42 -11.75 33.67
CA LEU A 44 -34.80 -11.28 33.57
C LEU A 44 -35.66 -12.16 34.46
N LYS A 45 -35.69 -11.76 35.74
CA LYS A 45 -36.71 -12.15 36.71
C LYS A 45 -38.09 -12.09 36.02
N PRO A 46 -38.97 -13.09 36.21
CA PRO A 46 -40.35 -12.97 35.77
C PRO A 46 -41.04 -11.89 36.62
N LYS A 47 -40.97 -10.63 36.18
CA LYS A 47 -41.91 -9.59 36.62
C LYS A 47 -43.15 -9.69 35.75
N ARG A 48 -44.00 -10.67 36.03
CA ARG A 48 -45.44 -10.51 35.82
C ARG A 48 -46.21 -11.43 36.77
N GLN A 49 -47.13 -10.76 37.46
CA GLN A 49 -48.30 -11.27 38.16
C GLN A 49 -48.10 -11.86 39.56
N LEU A 50 -48.03 -10.95 40.54
CA LEU A 50 -48.71 -11.09 41.82
C LEU A 50 -49.24 -9.71 42.23
N SER A 51 -50.22 -9.22 41.47
CA SER A 51 -50.97 -8.01 41.81
C SER A 51 -52.39 -8.08 41.25
N ILE A 52 -53.12 -9.17 41.54
CA ILE A 52 -54.59 -9.21 41.53
C ILE A 52 -55.07 -10.01 42.76
N ILE A 53 -54.51 -9.74 43.94
CA ILE A 53 -55.13 -10.08 45.24
C ILE A 53 -54.63 -9.04 46.24
N LYS A 54 -55.12 -7.80 46.13
CA LYS A 54 -55.03 -6.72 47.14
C LYS A 54 -55.68 -5.46 46.57
N GLN A 55 -57.01 -5.46 46.43
CA GLN A 55 -57.84 -4.24 46.38
C GLN A 55 -59.31 -4.66 46.27
N SER A 56 -59.87 -5.08 47.40
CA SER A 56 -61.31 -4.99 47.70
C SER A 56 -61.48 -5.31 49.18
N ASN A 57 -61.02 -4.41 50.03
CA ASN A 57 -61.28 -4.42 51.47
C ASN A 57 -61.29 -2.97 51.96
N ASP A 58 -62.17 -2.16 51.38
CA ASP A 58 -62.57 -0.87 51.91
C ASP A 58 -63.98 -0.53 51.40
N CYS A 59 -65.00 -1.08 52.06
CA CYS A 59 -66.31 -0.44 52.17
C CYS A 59 -67.11 -1.12 53.30
N LYS A 60 -66.69 -0.91 54.56
CA LYS A 60 -67.50 -1.26 55.73
C LYS A 60 -67.27 -0.24 56.86
N LYS A 61 -68.17 0.75 56.89
CA LYS A 61 -68.60 1.68 57.96
C LYS A 61 -69.45 2.71 57.22
N GLN A 62 -70.70 3.03 57.50
CA GLN A 62 -71.65 2.86 58.60
C GLN A 62 -73.03 2.69 57.97
N ILE A 63 -73.96 1.99 58.63
CA ILE A 63 -75.32 2.50 58.91
C ILE A 63 -75.92 1.55 59.96
N THR A 64 -76.28 2.21 61.04
CA THR A 64 -76.90 1.73 62.25
C THR A 64 -78.39 1.50 62.00
N THR A 65 -78.90 0.38 62.50
CA THR A 65 -80.21 0.20 63.17
C THR A 65 -81.44 0.94 62.63
N GLN A 66 -82.44 0.19 62.17
CA GLN A 66 -83.71 0.03 62.92
C GLN A 66 -84.64 -1.00 62.26
N ASN A 67 -85.32 -1.77 63.12
CA ASN A 67 -86.59 -2.48 62.92
C ASN A 67 -86.76 -3.43 61.73
N ASP A 68 -86.76 -4.75 62.01
CA ASP A 68 -88.03 -5.48 62.16
C ASP A 68 -87.79 -6.92 62.62
N GLU A 69 -88.05 -7.16 63.90
CA GLU A 69 -87.83 -8.40 64.61
C GLU A 69 -89.16 -9.15 64.74
N SER A 70 -89.68 -9.77 63.67
CA SER A 70 -90.77 -10.76 63.76
C SER A 70 -90.99 -11.67 62.53
N ILE A 71 -90.08 -11.71 61.55
CA ILE A 71 -90.15 -12.66 60.41
C ILE A 71 -88.96 -13.66 60.41
N SER A 72 -88.00 -13.51 61.32
CA SER A 72 -86.69 -14.22 61.27
C SER A 72 -86.73 -15.71 61.63
N LYS A 73 -87.80 -16.22 62.27
CA LYS A 73 -87.81 -17.60 62.80
C LYS A 73 -88.50 -18.66 61.92
N ARG A 74 -89.17 -18.30 60.82
CA ARG A 74 -89.67 -19.27 59.82
C ARG A 74 -88.85 -19.33 58.52
N ILE A 75 -88.01 -18.33 58.24
CA ILE A 75 -87.12 -18.31 57.06
C ILE A 75 -85.80 -19.08 57.32
N HIS A 76 -85.41 -19.27 58.58
CA HIS A 76 -84.09 -19.81 58.97
C HIS A 76 -83.91 -21.32 58.77
N VAL A 77 -85.00 -22.10 58.69
CA VAL A 77 -84.95 -23.56 58.54
C VAL A 77 -84.96 -24.00 57.07
N VAL A 78 -85.57 -23.22 56.18
CA VAL A 78 -85.56 -23.50 54.72
C VAL A 78 -84.30 -22.89 54.04
N LYS A 79 -83.77 -21.77 54.56
CA LYS A 79 -82.48 -21.20 54.08
C LYS A 79 -81.27 -22.08 54.38
N SER A 80 -81.23 -22.73 55.54
CA SER A 80 -80.06 -23.54 55.94
C SER A 80 -79.88 -24.80 55.10
N GLN A 81 -80.97 -25.36 54.54
CA GLN A 81 -80.91 -26.54 53.69
C GLN A 81 -80.53 -26.20 52.23
N SER A 82 -80.99 -25.06 51.70
CA SER A 82 -80.58 -24.58 50.38
C SER A 82 -79.15 -24.02 50.36
N GLU A 83 -78.71 -23.36 51.44
CA GLU A 83 -77.33 -22.89 51.60
C GLU A 83 -76.33 -24.07 51.64
N CYS A 84 -76.68 -25.18 52.30
CA CYS A 84 -75.83 -26.37 52.32
C CYS A 84 -75.64 -26.99 50.92
N GLN A 85 -76.70 -27.08 50.13
CA GLN A 85 -76.63 -27.58 48.73
C GLN A 85 -75.80 -26.67 47.82
N ILE A 86 -75.85 -25.34 48.04
CA ILE A 86 -75.03 -24.38 47.29
C ILE A 86 -73.55 -24.55 47.64
N ILE A 87 -73.22 -24.75 48.92
CA ILE A 87 -71.84 -24.97 49.38
C ILE A 87 -71.26 -26.26 48.81
N GLU A 88 -72.01 -27.37 48.84
CA GLU A 88 -71.58 -28.64 48.25
C GLU A 88 -71.32 -28.52 46.73
N LYS A 89 -72.18 -27.79 46.01
CA LYS A 89 -72.00 -27.56 44.58
C LYS A 89 -70.76 -26.71 44.29
N ILE A 90 -70.53 -25.65 45.06
CA ILE A 90 -69.32 -24.81 44.95
C ILE A 90 -68.07 -25.64 45.24
N GLN A 91 -68.12 -26.52 46.26
CA GLN A 91 -66.99 -27.38 46.62
C GLN A 91 -66.70 -28.40 45.51
N GLN A 92 -67.72 -29.02 44.91
CA GLN A 92 -67.55 -29.90 43.75
C GLN A 92 -66.98 -29.16 42.53
N GLU A 93 -67.46 -27.96 42.21
CA GLU A 93 -66.93 -27.16 41.11
C GLU A 93 -65.46 -26.77 41.35
N PHE A 94 -65.11 -26.44 42.60
CA PHE A 94 -63.73 -26.15 42.98
C PHE A 94 -62.83 -27.37 42.80
N GLU A 95 -63.27 -28.54 43.30
CA GLU A 95 -62.53 -29.80 43.17
C GLU A 95 -62.33 -30.18 41.69
N GLN A 96 -63.35 -30.06 40.86
CA GLN A 96 -63.25 -30.31 39.41
C GLN A 96 -62.24 -29.39 38.73
N LYS A 97 -62.26 -28.09 39.05
CA LYS A 97 -61.29 -27.13 38.51
C LYS A 97 -59.87 -27.41 38.98
N TYR A 98 -59.71 -27.82 40.24
CA TYR A 98 -58.41 -28.21 40.78
C TYR A 98 -57.85 -29.44 40.05
N GLN A 99 -58.67 -30.47 39.87
CA GLN A 99 -58.27 -31.68 39.12
C GLN A 99 -57.93 -31.36 37.66
N GLU A 100 -58.71 -30.49 37.01
CA GLU A 100 -58.40 -30.03 35.65
C GLU A 100 -57.07 -29.28 35.58
N GLN A 101 -56.79 -28.42 36.56
CA GLN A 101 -55.51 -27.71 36.65
C GLN A 101 -54.34 -28.67 36.83
N VAL A 102 -54.51 -29.73 37.63
CA VAL A 102 -53.50 -30.78 37.80
C VAL A 102 -53.25 -31.50 36.48
N ARG A 103 -54.30 -31.88 35.74
CA ARG A 103 -54.17 -32.52 34.41
C ARG A 103 -53.39 -31.64 33.43
N ILE A 104 -53.79 -30.37 33.31
CA ILE A 104 -53.09 -29.40 32.44
C ILE A 104 -51.62 -29.27 32.85
N GLN A 105 -51.32 -29.24 34.15
CA GLN A 105 -49.95 -29.16 34.64
C GLN A 105 -49.13 -30.40 34.28
N GLU A 106 -49.72 -31.60 34.34
CA GLU A 106 -49.07 -32.85 33.94
C GLU A 106 -48.83 -32.91 32.43
N ASP A 107 -49.81 -32.50 31.63
CA ASP A 107 -49.69 -32.43 30.17
C ASP A 107 -48.58 -31.45 29.74
N LEU A 108 -48.52 -30.27 30.35
CA LEU A 108 -47.46 -29.29 30.11
C LEU A 108 -46.08 -29.80 30.53
N LYS A 109 -45.99 -30.59 31.61
CA LYS A 109 -44.72 -31.23 32.00
C LYS A 109 -44.29 -32.24 30.94
N LEU A 110 -45.22 -33.05 30.44
CA LEU A 110 -44.93 -34.03 29.40
C LEU A 110 -44.51 -33.34 28.08
N GLU A 111 -45.17 -32.26 27.70
CA GLU A 111 -44.80 -31.46 26.53
C GLU A 111 -43.41 -30.82 26.68
N ASN A 112 -43.08 -30.28 27.86
CA ASN A 112 -41.74 -29.77 28.15
C ASN A 112 -40.65 -30.85 28.02
N VAL A 113 -40.92 -32.08 28.48
CA VAL A 113 -39.98 -33.19 28.31
C VAL A 113 -39.79 -33.52 26.83
N LYS A 114 -40.87 -33.56 26.04
CA LYS A 114 -40.79 -33.79 24.59
C LYS A 114 -39.98 -32.70 23.88
N LEU A 115 -40.24 -31.43 24.18
CA LEU A 115 -39.50 -30.30 23.62
C LEU A 115 -38.02 -30.34 24.02
N LYS A 116 -37.71 -30.73 25.26
CA LYS A 116 -36.33 -30.87 25.72
C LYS A 116 -35.59 -31.98 24.96
N MET A 117 -36.21 -33.13 24.76
CA MET A 117 -35.64 -34.21 23.95
C MET A 117 -35.39 -33.77 22.50
N GLN A 118 -36.33 -33.02 21.90
CA GLN A 118 -36.16 -32.47 20.56
C GLN A 118 -35.00 -31.47 20.47
N LEU A 119 -34.83 -30.61 21.49
CA LEU A 119 -33.69 -29.68 21.56
C LEU A 119 -32.37 -30.44 21.66
N GLU A 120 -32.28 -31.46 22.52
CA GLU A 120 -31.07 -32.29 22.64
C GLU A 120 -30.73 -32.99 21.33
N GLU A 121 -31.72 -33.49 20.59
CA GLU A 121 -31.53 -34.08 19.26
C GLU A 121 -31.00 -33.04 18.25
N GLN A 122 -31.59 -31.85 18.20
CA GLN A 122 -31.12 -30.76 17.34
C GLN A 122 -29.69 -30.31 17.67
N GLU A 123 -29.34 -30.27 18.96
CA GLU A 123 -27.98 -29.96 19.41
C GLU A 123 -26.96 -30.99 18.90
N GLN A 124 -27.29 -32.29 18.96
CA GLN A 124 -26.45 -33.35 18.43
C GLN A 124 -26.28 -33.23 16.90
N GLN A 125 -27.36 -32.93 16.18
CA GLN A 125 -27.28 -32.70 14.72
C GLN A 125 -26.38 -31.50 14.38
N ILE A 126 -26.47 -30.39 15.14
CA ILE A 126 -25.60 -29.22 14.97
C ILE A 126 -24.14 -29.59 15.20
N ILE A 127 -23.83 -30.37 16.24
CA ILE A 127 -22.47 -30.83 16.53
C ILE A 127 -21.93 -31.67 15.37
N TYR A 128 -22.72 -32.61 14.86
CA TYR A 128 -22.34 -33.46 13.72
C TYR A 128 -22.04 -32.63 12.46
N LEU A 129 -22.92 -31.70 12.11
CA LEU A 129 -22.72 -30.80 10.97
C LEU A 129 -21.49 -29.90 11.13
N LYS A 130 -21.15 -29.48 12.35
CA LYS A 130 -19.92 -28.72 12.64
C LYS A 130 -18.67 -29.57 12.37
N LEU A 131 -18.67 -30.84 12.75
CA LEU A 131 -17.55 -31.75 12.49
C LEU A 131 -17.33 -31.97 10.99
N ILE A 132 -18.40 -32.23 10.24
CA ILE A 132 -18.31 -32.38 8.77
C ILE A 132 -17.79 -31.09 8.12
N ASN A 133 -18.32 -29.93 8.51
CA ASN A 133 -17.85 -28.65 7.94
C ASN A 133 -16.37 -28.41 8.22
N ASN A 134 -15.87 -28.82 9.39
CA ASN A 134 -14.46 -28.70 9.71
C ASN A 134 -13.59 -29.63 8.83
N ASP A 135 -14.03 -30.87 8.64
CA ASP A 135 -13.34 -31.82 7.76
C ASP A 135 -13.32 -31.35 6.29
N LEU A 136 -14.45 -30.85 5.77
CA LEU A 136 -14.53 -30.30 4.42
C LEU A 136 -13.59 -29.11 4.22
N ARG A 137 -13.48 -28.22 5.21
CA ARG A 137 -12.51 -27.11 5.17
C ARG A 137 -11.08 -27.62 5.11
N TYR A 138 -10.75 -28.62 5.93
CA TYR A 138 -9.43 -29.25 5.92
C TYR A 138 -9.13 -29.91 4.56
N GLN A 139 -10.10 -30.59 3.95
CA GLN A 139 -9.95 -31.19 2.62
C GLN A 139 -9.75 -30.13 1.53
N ILE A 140 -10.45 -28.99 1.60
CA ILE A 140 -10.27 -27.88 0.66
C ILE A 140 -8.86 -27.29 0.78
N ASP A 141 -8.39 -27.03 2.00
CA ASP A 141 -7.08 -26.43 2.25
C ASP A 141 -5.92 -27.34 1.85
N ASN A 142 -6.11 -28.66 1.97
CA ASN A 142 -5.15 -29.67 1.56
C ASN A 142 -5.40 -30.21 0.15
N SER A 143 -6.39 -29.67 -0.57
CA SER A 143 -6.66 -30.09 -1.92
C SER A 143 -5.44 -29.86 -2.80
N THR A 144 -5.26 -30.74 -3.78
CA THR A 144 -4.19 -30.62 -4.77
C THR A 144 -4.25 -29.27 -5.49
N LEU A 145 -5.45 -28.75 -5.73
CA LEU A 145 -5.67 -27.43 -6.33
C LEU A 145 -5.16 -26.29 -5.42
N ALA A 146 -5.47 -26.31 -4.12
CA ALA A 146 -4.97 -25.30 -3.18
C ALA A 146 -3.44 -25.32 -3.09
N GLN A 147 -2.82 -26.50 -3.13
CA GLN A 147 -1.37 -26.65 -3.17
C GLN A 147 -0.76 -26.14 -4.48
N GLN A 148 -1.39 -26.42 -5.62
CA GLN A 148 -0.97 -25.91 -6.93
C GLN A 148 -1.06 -24.39 -6.99
N LEU A 149 -2.13 -23.79 -6.47
CA LEU A 149 -2.27 -22.33 -6.40
C LEU A 149 -1.18 -21.69 -5.54
N LYS A 150 -0.86 -22.27 -4.37
CA LYS A 150 0.25 -21.81 -3.52
C LYS A 150 1.60 -21.89 -4.25
N LYS A 151 1.85 -22.97 -4.98
CA LYS A 151 3.08 -23.14 -5.77
C LYS A 151 3.17 -22.09 -6.88
N LEU A 152 2.09 -21.88 -7.62
CA LEU A 152 2.04 -20.90 -8.71
C LEU A 152 2.23 -19.46 -8.20
N ASP A 153 1.64 -19.10 -7.07
CA ASP A 153 1.86 -17.80 -6.41
C ASP A 153 3.34 -17.61 -6.02
N LEU A 154 3.97 -18.66 -5.49
CA LEU A 154 5.40 -18.62 -5.15
C LEU A 154 6.28 -18.44 -6.40
N GLU A 155 6.01 -19.18 -7.47
CA GLU A 155 6.73 -19.09 -8.75
C GLU A 155 6.55 -17.70 -9.39
N TYR A 156 5.34 -17.13 -9.35
CA TYR A 156 5.07 -15.79 -9.83
C TYR A 156 5.86 -14.74 -9.04
N LYS A 157 5.85 -14.81 -7.70
CA LYS A 157 6.63 -13.91 -6.84
C LYS A 157 8.13 -14.02 -7.07
N ASP A 158 8.64 -15.23 -7.32
CA ASP A 158 10.05 -15.43 -7.63
C ASP A 158 10.45 -14.84 -8.98
N THR A 159 9.62 -15.06 -10.01
CA THR A 159 9.82 -14.49 -11.34
C THR A 159 9.82 -12.95 -11.28
N TYR A 160 8.90 -12.36 -10.53
CA TYR A 160 8.85 -10.92 -10.33
C TYR A 160 10.13 -10.39 -9.67
N ARG A 161 10.64 -11.06 -8.63
CA ARG A 161 11.91 -10.69 -7.98
C ARG A 161 13.11 -10.73 -8.94
N ARG A 162 13.24 -11.79 -9.74
CA ARG A 162 14.33 -11.91 -10.74
C ARG A 162 14.28 -10.79 -11.79
N MET A 163 13.07 -10.43 -12.21
CA MET A 163 12.87 -9.33 -13.17
C MET A 163 13.26 -7.98 -12.56
N ASP A 164 12.86 -7.71 -11.31
CA ASP A 164 13.25 -6.50 -10.58
C ASP A 164 14.77 -6.39 -10.41
N ASP A 165 15.43 -7.49 -10.02
CA ASP A 165 16.89 -7.55 -9.90
C ASP A 165 17.60 -7.28 -11.24
N THR A 166 17.05 -7.80 -12.34
CA THR A 166 17.60 -7.57 -13.69
C THR A 166 17.45 -6.12 -14.11
N LEU A 167 16.28 -5.53 -13.85
CA LEU A 167 16.03 -4.12 -14.13
C LEU A 167 16.98 -3.22 -13.31
N ARG A 168 17.18 -3.53 -12.03
CA ARG A 168 18.10 -2.78 -11.16
C ARG A 168 19.54 -2.83 -11.66
N LYS A 169 20.03 -4.00 -12.07
CA LYS A 169 21.37 -4.14 -12.67
C LYS A 169 21.51 -3.32 -13.95
N ALA A 170 20.51 -3.35 -14.83
CA ALA A 170 20.52 -2.56 -16.06
C ALA A 170 20.53 -1.04 -15.80
N ILE A 171 19.84 -0.57 -14.75
CA ILE A 171 19.86 0.83 -14.33
C ILE A 171 21.28 1.22 -13.85
N ASP A 172 21.89 0.39 -13.01
CA ASP A 172 23.25 0.64 -12.48
C ASP A 172 24.29 0.66 -13.61
N GLU A 173 24.24 -0.29 -14.56
CA GLU A 173 25.12 -0.34 -15.72
C GLU A 173 24.97 0.87 -16.65
N ASN A 174 23.74 1.34 -16.84
CA ASN A 174 23.47 2.55 -17.62
C ASN A 174 24.03 3.79 -16.92
N TYR A 175 23.84 3.90 -15.60
CA TYR A 175 24.38 5.00 -14.80
C TYR A 175 25.92 5.06 -14.88
N GLU A 176 26.59 3.93 -14.72
CA GLU A 176 28.05 3.82 -14.88
C GLU A 176 28.51 4.20 -16.30
N SER A 177 27.77 3.78 -17.32
CA SER A 177 28.06 4.14 -18.71
C SER A 177 27.91 5.65 -18.95
N GLN A 178 26.90 6.30 -18.37
CA GLN A 178 26.73 7.74 -18.43
C GLN A 178 27.87 8.49 -17.73
N ILE A 179 28.35 8.02 -16.58
CA ILE A 179 29.52 8.61 -15.90
C ILE A 179 30.75 8.50 -16.80
N LYS A 180 31.01 7.33 -17.38
CA LYS A 180 32.15 7.13 -18.30
C LYS A 180 32.08 8.06 -19.51
N MET A 181 30.91 8.20 -20.13
CA MET A 181 30.73 9.13 -21.25
C MET A 181 30.94 10.59 -20.85
N LYS A 182 30.43 11.03 -19.69
CA LYS A 182 30.68 12.39 -19.17
C LYS A 182 32.17 12.63 -18.95
N ASN A 183 32.88 11.67 -18.36
CA ASN A 183 34.32 11.77 -18.13
C ASN A 183 35.11 11.84 -19.45
N LEU A 184 34.73 11.04 -20.45
CA LEU A 184 35.33 11.11 -21.78
C LEU A 184 35.07 12.47 -22.46
N SER A 185 33.86 13.00 -22.34
CA SER A 185 33.49 14.32 -22.86
C SER A 185 34.34 15.43 -22.22
N ILE A 186 34.51 15.42 -20.90
CA ILE A 186 35.37 16.39 -20.19
C ILE A 186 36.82 16.28 -20.67
N LYS A 187 37.37 15.07 -20.78
CA LYS A 187 38.73 14.86 -21.28
C LYS A 187 38.89 15.34 -22.73
N SER A 188 37.89 15.12 -23.57
CA SER A 188 37.87 15.63 -24.95
C SER A 188 37.94 17.15 -24.98
N GLN A 189 37.15 17.84 -24.16
CA GLN A 189 37.18 19.31 -24.06
C GLN A 189 38.55 19.83 -23.58
N GLN A 190 39.14 19.18 -22.58
CA GLN A 190 40.48 19.54 -22.10
C GLN A 190 41.53 19.39 -23.20
N LEU A 191 41.43 18.31 -23.99
CA LEU A 191 42.34 18.07 -25.09
C LEU A 191 42.18 19.12 -26.21
N GLU A 192 40.95 19.52 -26.52
CA GLU A 192 40.69 20.62 -27.46
C GLU A 192 41.31 21.94 -26.98
N GLN A 193 41.13 22.30 -25.71
CA GLN A 193 41.75 23.49 -25.13
C GLN A 193 43.28 23.44 -25.22
N PHE A 194 43.88 22.29 -24.92
CA PHE A 194 45.32 22.08 -25.05
C PHE A 194 45.80 22.23 -26.49
N THR A 195 45.12 21.58 -27.46
CA THR A 195 45.48 21.70 -28.88
C THR A 195 45.40 23.14 -29.38
N PHE A 196 44.38 23.88 -28.97
CA PHE A 196 44.23 25.28 -29.33
C PHE A 196 45.38 26.13 -28.79
N SER A 197 45.78 25.92 -27.52
CA SER A 197 46.92 26.62 -26.91
C SER A 197 48.23 26.29 -27.64
N LEU A 198 48.49 25.02 -27.92
CA LEU A 198 49.68 24.58 -28.62
C LEU A 198 49.75 25.17 -30.04
N ARG A 199 48.64 25.19 -30.78
CA ARG A 199 48.55 25.82 -32.10
C ARG A 199 48.94 27.30 -32.08
N GLN A 200 48.52 28.04 -31.05
CA GLN A 200 48.90 29.46 -30.91
C GLN A 200 50.41 29.66 -30.69
N GLN A 201 51.08 28.71 -30.04
CA GLN A 201 52.53 28.74 -29.82
C GLN A 201 53.31 28.39 -31.10
N LEU A 202 52.73 27.54 -31.96
CA LEU A 202 53.30 27.14 -33.26
C LEU A 202 52.93 28.08 -34.43
N THR A 203 52.28 29.20 -34.12
CA THR A 203 51.88 30.21 -35.11
C THR A 203 52.81 31.43 -35.03
N CYS A 204 53.32 31.86 -36.19
CA CYS A 204 54.15 33.07 -36.31
C CYS A 204 53.37 34.30 -35.87
N LYS A 205 53.88 35.05 -34.89
CA LYS A 205 53.18 36.23 -34.34
C LYS A 205 53.07 37.39 -35.33
N PHE A 206 53.91 37.41 -36.37
CA PHE A 206 53.87 38.43 -37.42
C PHE A 206 52.85 38.10 -38.52
N CYS A 207 53.02 36.97 -39.22
CA CYS A 207 52.16 36.62 -40.35
C CYS A 207 50.89 35.83 -39.98
N ARG A 208 50.74 35.42 -38.71
CA ARG A 208 49.62 34.62 -38.18
C ARG A 208 49.38 33.28 -38.89
N LYS A 209 50.39 32.78 -39.61
CA LYS A 209 50.41 31.46 -40.24
C LYS A 209 51.28 30.51 -39.41
N GLU A 210 51.14 29.21 -39.69
CA GLU A 210 52.06 28.19 -39.18
C GLU A 210 53.52 28.59 -39.44
N LEU A 211 54.38 28.37 -38.43
CA LEU A 211 55.79 28.68 -38.54
C LEU A 211 56.46 27.84 -39.65
N GLN A 212 57.26 28.48 -40.49
CA GLN A 212 58.04 27.84 -41.54
C GLN A 212 59.48 28.30 -41.45
N ASN A 213 60.42 27.36 -41.41
CA ASN A 213 61.84 27.59 -41.16
C ASN A 213 62.02 28.54 -39.95
N THR A 214 61.73 28.05 -38.76
CA THR A 214 61.58 28.92 -37.57
C THR A 214 62.87 29.65 -37.22
N ILE A 215 62.75 30.94 -36.89
CA ILE A 215 63.77 31.77 -36.27
C ILE A 215 63.28 32.13 -34.87
N THR A 216 64.10 31.87 -33.86
CA THR A 216 63.82 32.25 -32.47
C THR A 216 64.66 33.48 -32.10
N VAL A 217 64.01 34.44 -31.45
CA VAL A 217 64.58 35.73 -31.07
C VAL A 217 65.08 35.69 -29.62
N ILE A 218 66.32 36.12 -29.38
CA ILE A 218 66.92 36.22 -28.03
C ILE A 218 66.92 37.69 -27.58
N PRO A 219 66.55 38.01 -26.32
CA PRO A 219 66.32 37.09 -25.18
C PRO A 219 64.87 36.61 -24.99
N CYS A 220 63.90 37.09 -25.77
CA CYS A 220 62.48 36.91 -25.47
C CYS A 220 61.87 35.56 -25.92
N ALA A 221 62.62 34.71 -26.61
CA ALA A 221 62.22 33.39 -27.10
C ALA A 221 60.97 33.36 -28.03
N HIS A 222 60.63 34.49 -28.67
CA HIS A 222 59.55 34.53 -29.65
C HIS A 222 59.99 33.92 -30.98
N ASN A 223 59.07 33.19 -31.62
CA ASN A 223 59.31 32.43 -32.84
C ASN A 223 58.65 33.11 -34.06
N TYR A 224 59.39 33.18 -35.17
CA TYR A 224 58.96 33.76 -36.43
C TYR A 224 59.34 32.86 -37.61
N CYS A 225 58.66 33.00 -38.75
CA CYS A 225 59.14 32.37 -39.98
C CYS A 225 60.43 33.05 -40.46
N GLN A 226 61.35 32.32 -41.07
CA GLN A 226 62.57 32.89 -41.66
C GLN A 226 62.27 34.06 -42.62
N LYS A 227 61.18 33.95 -43.39
CA LYS A 227 60.75 34.98 -44.34
C LYS A 227 60.12 36.23 -43.68
N CYS A 228 59.80 36.18 -42.39
CA CYS A 228 59.12 37.25 -41.65
C CYS A 228 60.11 38.18 -40.94
N VAL A 229 61.17 38.62 -41.63
CA VAL A 229 62.27 39.42 -41.08
C VAL A 229 61.78 40.70 -40.40
N SER A 230 60.79 41.38 -40.99
CA SER A 230 60.19 42.59 -40.43
C SER A 230 59.57 42.40 -39.04
N GLY A 231 59.27 41.15 -38.63
CA GLY A 231 58.73 40.84 -37.31
C GLY A 231 59.77 40.82 -36.19
N TYR A 232 61.07 40.80 -36.51
CA TYR A 232 62.14 40.65 -35.53
C TYR A 232 63.42 41.47 -35.83
N ILE A 233 63.41 42.31 -36.85
CA ILE A 233 64.57 43.15 -37.18
C ILE A 233 64.67 44.33 -36.21
N GLY A 234 65.76 44.40 -35.45
CA GLY A 234 65.99 45.40 -34.41
C GLY A 234 65.17 45.16 -33.13
N ARG A 235 63.85 45.01 -33.26
CA ARG A 235 62.92 44.78 -32.13
C ARG A 235 61.98 43.62 -32.41
N CYS A 236 61.56 42.96 -31.34
CA CYS A 236 60.61 41.84 -31.41
C CYS A 236 59.18 42.37 -31.48
N PHE A 237 58.47 42.10 -32.58
CA PHE A 237 57.08 42.53 -32.78
C PHE A 237 56.12 42.05 -31.67
N ALA A 238 56.35 40.87 -31.11
CA ALA A 238 55.49 40.31 -30.07
C ALA A 238 55.73 40.93 -28.68
N CYS A 239 56.90 41.55 -28.48
CA CYS A 239 57.27 42.22 -27.22
C CYS A 239 56.80 43.67 -27.15
N ASN A 240 56.09 44.18 -28.18
CA ASN A 240 55.71 45.60 -28.27
C ASN A 240 56.88 46.56 -27.95
N ASP A 241 58.08 46.25 -28.47
CA ASP A 241 59.31 47.02 -28.30
C ASP A 241 60.01 46.99 -26.93
N ASP A 242 59.53 46.21 -25.96
CA ASP A 242 60.14 46.10 -24.63
C ASP A 242 61.49 45.35 -24.62
N SER A 243 61.87 44.71 -25.74
CA SER A 243 63.11 43.94 -25.84
C SER A 243 63.80 44.16 -27.19
N MET A 244 65.02 44.68 -27.15
CA MET A 244 65.90 44.70 -28.31
C MET A 244 66.36 43.29 -28.64
N VAL A 245 66.33 42.95 -29.92
CA VAL A 245 66.80 41.65 -30.41
C VAL A 245 68.32 41.63 -30.33
N GLN A 246 68.86 40.75 -29.49
CA GLN A 246 70.31 40.58 -29.33
C GLN A 246 70.88 39.62 -30.37
N ALA A 247 70.14 38.53 -30.60
CA ALA A 247 70.52 37.50 -31.56
C ALA A 247 69.27 36.78 -32.07
N THR A 248 69.44 36.13 -33.21
CA THR A 248 68.46 35.20 -33.77
C THR A 248 69.15 33.91 -34.11
N TYR A 249 68.44 32.79 -33.98
CA TYR A 249 68.96 31.49 -34.41
C TYR A 249 67.87 30.68 -35.11
N HIS A 250 68.30 29.78 -35.99
CA HIS A 250 67.40 28.84 -36.65
C HIS A 250 67.03 27.72 -35.68
N ASN A 251 65.73 27.51 -35.49
CA ASN A 251 65.23 26.54 -34.52
C ASN A 251 64.56 25.37 -35.24
N GLU A 252 65.36 24.32 -35.49
CA GLU A 252 64.92 23.10 -36.16
C GLU A 252 63.91 22.30 -35.33
N TYR A 253 64.03 22.33 -33.98
CA TYR A 253 63.13 21.63 -33.07
C TYR A 253 61.66 22.08 -33.22
N ILE A 254 61.42 23.34 -33.59
CA ILE A 254 60.06 23.83 -33.80
C ILE A 254 59.42 23.17 -35.03
N SER A 255 60.20 22.88 -36.08
CA SER A 255 59.68 22.14 -37.24
C SER A 255 59.21 20.74 -36.86
N ASP A 256 59.96 20.05 -36.00
CA ASP A 256 59.56 18.72 -35.50
C ASP A 256 58.31 18.80 -34.63
N LEU A 257 58.20 19.82 -33.77
CA LEU A 257 57.00 20.09 -32.98
C LEU A 257 55.77 20.37 -33.85
N ILE A 258 55.92 21.07 -34.97
CA ILE A 258 54.84 21.31 -35.94
C ILE A 258 54.41 20.00 -36.60
N ASN A 259 55.36 19.15 -37.00
CA ASN A 259 55.05 17.86 -37.60
C ASN A 259 54.32 16.95 -36.58
N MET A 260 54.78 16.90 -35.34
CA MET A 260 54.09 16.19 -34.25
C MET A 260 52.68 16.76 -34.01
N TYR A 261 52.52 18.08 -34.00
CA TYR A 261 51.21 18.72 -33.88
C TYR A 261 50.26 18.34 -35.02
N LYS A 262 50.75 18.26 -36.27
CA LYS A 262 49.93 17.82 -37.42
C LYS A 262 49.46 16.37 -37.29
N ILE A 263 50.34 15.49 -36.82
CA ILE A 263 49.96 14.09 -36.52
C ILE A 263 48.87 14.08 -35.45
N PHE A 264 49.05 14.88 -34.39
CA PHE A 264 48.08 15.01 -33.31
C PHE A 264 46.72 15.56 -33.80
N GLU A 265 46.73 16.61 -34.62
CA GLU A 265 45.53 17.22 -35.21
C GLU A 265 44.78 16.23 -36.11
N ASN A 266 45.49 15.42 -36.90
CA ASN A 266 44.89 14.35 -37.69
C ASN A 266 44.23 13.29 -36.80
N ILE A 267 44.89 12.84 -35.72
CA ILE A 267 44.31 11.90 -34.76
C ILE A 267 43.04 12.50 -34.14
N MET A 268 43.08 13.77 -33.73
CA MET A 268 41.93 14.47 -33.16
C MET A 268 40.76 14.57 -34.15
N ASN A 269 41.03 14.81 -35.43
CA ASN A 269 39.98 14.87 -36.46
C ASN A 269 39.32 13.51 -36.67
N ILE A 270 40.10 12.41 -36.64
CA ILE A 270 39.57 11.05 -36.70
C ILE A 270 38.71 10.72 -35.48
N LEU A 271 39.11 11.18 -34.28
CA LEU A 271 38.33 10.96 -33.05
C LEU A 271 37.02 11.76 -32.99
N LYS A 272 36.84 12.77 -33.86
CA LYS A 272 35.63 13.60 -33.92
C LYS A 272 34.58 13.10 -34.92
N THR A 273 35.00 12.36 -35.94
CA THR A 273 34.12 11.70 -36.93
C THR A 273 33.48 10.44 -36.37
#